data_AF-A0AAV2LEN9-F1
#
_entry.id   AF-A0AAV2LEN9-F1
#
_cell.length_a   1.000
_cell.length_b   1.000
_cell.length_c   1.000
_cell.angle_alpha   90.00
_cell.angle_beta   90.00
_cell.angle_gamma   90.00
#
_symmetry.space_group_name_H-M   'P 1'
#
loop_
_entity.id
_entity.type
_entity.pdbx_description
1 polymer ?
#
loop_
_entity_poly.entity_id
_entity_poly.type
_entity_poly.pdbx_seq_one_letter_code
_entity_poly.pdbx_strand_id
1 'polypeptide(L)'
;MSSVNMGKLTYSRDLLLELRDAAPTPEERFLHDLPPELHRGQRQKRIRRKRGSRGGIRNRLRRRGSRLPLPAITLSNVRTLRNKTDELSALIKSDLDYQRTSLFCFTETWLTRDVDFELEGYNIIRFDRDAVKTRKAIGGGVCMAVNKRWATNYTTSTKLQSA
;
A
#
# COMPACT_ATOMS: atom_id res chain seq x y z
N MET A 1 25.80 -40.93 -52.53
CA MET A 1 24.51 -41.41 -52.01
C MET A 1 24.78 -42.29 -50.81
N SER A 2 24.61 -41.75 -49.60
CA SER A 2 24.48 -42.51 -48.36
C SER A 2 23.97 -41.54 -47.28
N SER A 3 22.64 -41.41 -47.22
CA SER A 3 21.96 -40.62 -46.21
C SER A 3 22.17 -41.27 -44.84
N VAL A 4 22.94 -40.64 -43.96
CA VAL A 4 22.97 -41.04 -42.55
C VAL A 4 21.66 -40.56 -41.93
N ASN A 5 20.72 -41.48 -41.81
CA ASN A 5 19.46 -41.26 -41.13
C ASN A 5 19.79 -41.05 -39.65
N MET A 6 19.88 -39.79 -39.22
CA MET A 6 20.14 -39.42 -37.83
C MET A 6 18.85 -39.66 -37.06
N GLY A 7 18.61 -40.94 -36.77
CA GLY A 7 17.47 -41.42 -36.02
C GLY A 7 17.31 -40.57 -34.78
N LYS A 8 16.10 -40.07 -34.56
CA LYS A 8 15.77 -39.26 -33.40
C LYS A 8 16.13 -40.08 -32.16
N LEU A 9 17.14 -39.64 -31.41
CA LEU A 9 17.52 -40.27 -30.15
C LEU A 9 16.35 -40.11 -29.18
N THR A 10 15.54 -41.16 -29.05
CA THR A 10 14.43 -41.21 -28.10
C THR A 10 14.90 -41.96 -26.88
N TYR A 11 15.09 -41.21 -25.79
CA TYR A 11 15.38 -41.78 -24.48
C TYR A 11 14.09 -41.87 -23.68
N SER A 12 13.84 -43.02 -23.06
CA SER A 12 12.76 -43.15 -22.08
C SER A 12 13.15 -42.45 -20.78
N ARG A 13 12.13 -42.04 -20.00
CA ARG A 13 12.35 -41.38 -18.71
C ARG A 13 13.24 -42.21 -17.78
N ASP A 14 13.02 -43.51 -17.75
CA ASP A 14 13.72 -44.40 -16.83
C ASP A 14 15.18 -44.57 -17.23
N LEU A 15 15.46 -44.68 -18.53
CA LEU A 15 16.82 -44.72 -19.07
C LEU A 15 17.59 -43.41 -18.79
N LEU A 16 16.92 -42.26 -18.88
CA LEU A 16 17.54 -40.97 -18.50
C LEU A 16 17.84 -40.88 -17.01
N LEU A 17 17.04 -41.53 -16.16
CA LEU A 17 17.26 -41.55 -14.72
C LEU A 17 18.43 -42.46 -14.35
N GLU A 18 18.59 -43.61 -15.02
CA GLU A 18 19.74 -44.51 -14.81
C GLU A 18 21.07 -43.85 -15.22
N LEU A 19 21.09 -43.09 -16.31
CA LEU A 19 22.29 -42.36 -16.74
C LEU A 19 22.73 -41.26 -15.77
N ARG A 20 21.82 -40.78 -14.91
CA ARG A 20 22.13 -39.70 -13.94
C ARG A 20 23.17 -40.15 -12.92
N ASP A 21 23.14 -41.41 -12.53
CA ASP A 21 24.04 -41.95 -11.50
C ASP A 21 25.37 -42.45 -12.10
N ALA A 22 25.43 -42.59 -13.44
CA ALA A 22 26.64 -42.91 -14.20
C ALA A 22 27.48 -41.66 -14.56
N ALA A 23 26.93 -40.46 -14.39
CA ALA A 23 27.68 -39.23 -14.64
C ALA A 23 28.76 -39.07 -13.56
N PRO A 24 30.05 -38.96 -13.93
CA PRO A 24 31.09 -38.68 -12.95
C PRO A 24 30.72 -37.37 -12.24
N THR A 25 30.75 -37.39 -10.90
CA THR A 25 30.68 -36.16 -10.11
C THR A 25 31.67 -35.18 -10.71
N PRO A 26 31.27 -33.94 -11.09
CA PRO A 26 32.20 -32.99 -11.68
C PRO A 26 33.40 -32.86 -10.75
N GLU A 27 34.59 -33.23 -11.22
CA GLU A 27 35.81 -33.01 -10.45
C GLU A 27 35.81 -31.55 -9.99
N GLU A 28 36.12 -31.32 -8.72
CA GLU A 28 36.02 -30.00 -8.07
C GLU A 28 36.71 -28.88 -8.86
N ARG A 29 37.67 -29.24 -9.72
CA ARG A 29 38.35 -28.35 -10.68
C ARG A 29 37.41 -27.64 -11.65
N PHE A 30 36.37 -28.30 -12.17
CA PHE A 30 35.47 -27.69 -13.15
C PHE A 30 34.47 -26.71 -12.54
N LEU A 31 34.33 -26.68 -11.20
CA LEU A 31 33.47 -25.72 -10.50
C LEU A 31 34.11 -24.34 -10.37
N HIS A 32 35.45 -24.24 -10.39
CA HIS A 32 36.13 -22.95 -10.26
C HIS A 32 36.02 -22.05 -11.50
N ASP A 33 35.89 -22.65 -12.69
CA ASP A 33 35.80 -21.93 -13.96
C ASP A 33 34.36 -21.57 -14.35
N LEU A 34 33.36 -22.05 -13.60
CA LEU A 34 31.96 -21.71 -13.80
C LEU A 34 31.64 -20.39 -13.10
N PRO A 35 30.92 -19.46 -13.77
CA PRO A 35 30.39 -18.27 -13.12
C PRO A 35 29.58 -18.67 -11.87
N PRO A 36 29.74 -17.95 -10.73
CA PRO A 36 29.03 -18.22 -9.48
C PRO A 36 27.52 -18.47 -9.65
N GLU A 37 26.91 -17.82 -10.64
CA GLU A 37 25.49 -17.86 -10.99
C GLU A 37 25.00 -19.21 -11.54
N LEU A 38 25.89 -20.03 -12.09
CA LEU A 38 25.57 -21.31 -12.74
C LEU A 38 25.74 -22.52 -11.81
N HIS A 39 26.18 -22.33 -10.57
CA HIS A 39 26.22 -23.34 -9.51
C HIS A 39 24.82 -23.73 -9.02
N ARG A 40 23.98 -24.29 -9.89
CA ARG A 40 22.68 -24.87 -9.53
C ARG A 40 22.89 -26.24 -8.90
N GLY A 41 23.30 -26.28 -7.64
CA GLY A 41 23.38 -27.54 -6.90
C GLY A 41 23.89 -27.38 -5.49
N GLN A 42 24.91 -26.55 -5.30
CA GLN A 42 25.25 -26.11 -3.96
C GLN A 42 24.22 -25.06 -3.56
N ARG A 43 23.45 -25.35 -2.51
CA ARG A 43 22.67 -24.36 -1.75
C ARG A 43 23.64 -23.35 -1.13
N GLN A 44 24.30 -22.53 -1.95
CA GLN A 44 24.71 -21.21 -1.51
C GLN A 44 23.42 -20.56 -1.06
N LYS A 45 23.26 -20.44 0.28
CA LYS A 45 22.20 -19.66 0.90
C LYS A 45 22.15 -18.38 0.10
N ARG A 46 21.18 -18.28 -0.81
CA ARG A 46 20.98 -17.08 -1.63
C ARG A 46 20.95 -15.98 -0.61
N ILE A 47 22.00 -15.18 -0.53
CA ILE A 47 21.98 -13.94 0.22
C ILE A 47 20.95 -13.16 -0.57
N ARG A 48 19.70 -13.28 -0.13
CA ARG A 48 18.57 -12.55 -0.68
C ARG A 48 19.02 -11.13 -0.51
N ARG A 49 19.49 -10.50 -1.59
CA ARG A 49 19.83 -9.08 -1.59
C ARG A 49 18.65 -8.44 -0.90
N LYS A 50 18.88 -7.80 0.26
CA LYS A 50 17.86 -7.07 0.98
C LYS A 50 17.50 -5.89 0.08
N ARG A 51 16.73 -6.13 -0.99
CA ARG A 51 15.89 -5.09 -1.57
C ARG A 51 15.07 -4.67 -0.37
N GLY A 52 15.36 -3.47 0.16
CA GLY A 52 14.48 -2.75 1.04
C GLY A 52 13.20 -2.53 0.25
N SER A 53 12.39 -3.57 0.17
CA SER A 53 11.13 -3.55 -0.54
C SER A 53 10.34 -2.46 0.16
N ARG A 54 9.86 -1.48 -0.60
CA ARG A 54 8.93 -0.46 -0.10
C ARG A 54 7.77 -1.14 0.64
N GLY A 55 7.41 -2.37 0.23
CA GLY A 55 6.48 -3.25 0.93
C GLY A 55 6.93 -3.71 2.32
N GLY A 56 8.23 -3.94 2.56
CA GLY A 56 8.78 -4.26 3.88
C GLY A 56 8.65 -3.10 4.88
N ILE A 57 8.90 -1.86 4.43
CA ILE A 57 8.65 -0.66 5.25
C ILE A 57 7.15 -0.46 5.46
N ARG A 58 6.33 -0.54 4.40
CA ARG A 58 4.86 -0.46 4.50
C ARG A 58 4.29 -1.50 5.45
N ASN A 59 4.74 -2.76 5.37
CA ASN A 59 4.31 -3.84 6.25
C ASN A 59 4.80 -3.65 7.69
N ARG A 60 5.98 -3.05 7.90
CA ARG A 60 6.48 -2.71 9.24
C ARG A 60 5.66 -1.58 9.87
N LEU A 61 5.33 -0.54 9.09
CA LEU A 61 4.45 0.55 9.50
C LEU A 61 3.04 0.03 9.81
N ARG A 62 2.48 -0.83 8.95
CA ARG A 62 1.22 -1.53 9.19
C ARG A 62 1.26 -2.46 10.42
N ARG A 63 2.41 -2.97 10.84
CA ARG A 63 2.51 -3.75 12.09
C ARG A 63 2.51 -2.88 13.35
N ARG A 64 2.92 -1.61 13.25
CA ARG A 64 2.97 -0.68 14.40
C ARG A 64 1.63 -0.03 14.78
N GLY A 65 0.61 -0.10 13.93
CA GLY A 65 -0.69 0.52 14.19
C GLY A 65 -0.67 2.04 14.05
N SER A 66 -1.39 2.77 14.90
CA SER A 66 -1.50 4.25 14.86
C SER A 66 -0.27 4.99 15.43
N ARG A 67 0.72 4.27 15.98
CA ARG A 67 1.98 4.82 16.48
C ARG A 67 3.04 4.86 15.38
N LEU A 68 2.66 5.42 14.24
CA LEU A 68 3.62 5.74 13.18
C LEU A 68 4.53 6.86 13.70
N PRO A 69 5.84 6.86 13.34
CA PRO A 69 6.74 7.95 13.73
C PRO A 69 6.31 9.31 13.17
N LEU A 70 5.42 9.32 12.17
CA LEU A 70 4.81 10.49 11.55
C LEU A 70 3.31 10.22 11.32
N PRO A 71 2.43 11.23 11.45
CA PRO A 71 1.00 11.06 11.23
C PRO A 71 0.68 10.69 9.77
N ALA A 72 -0.31 9.83 9.59
CA ALA A 72 -0.87 9.55 8.27
C ALA A 72 -1.97 10.58 7.97
N ILE A 73 -1.75 11.44 6.97
CA ILE A 73 -2.69 12.50 6.60
C ILE A 73 -3.22 12.21 5.20
N THR A 74 -4.55 12.13 5.07
CA THR A 74 -5.24 11.91 3.80
C THR A 74 -5.94 13.20 3.39
N LEU A 75 -5.52 13.78 2.28
CA LEU A 75 -6.10 15.00 1.72
C LEU A 75 -6.93 14.62 0.49
N SER A 76 -8.19 15.06 0.42
CA SER A 76 -9.05 14.77 -0.73
C SER A 76 -10.02 15.90 -1.02
N ASN A 77 -10.14 16.24 -2.31
CA ASN A 77 -11.23 17.07 -2.80
C ASN A 77 -12.42 16.17 -3.13
N VAL A 78 -13.46 16.25 -2.30
CA VAL A 78 -14.55 15.27 -2.34
C VAL A 78 -15.69 15.71 -3.27
N ARG A 79 -15.79 17.01 -3.57
CA ARG A 79 -16.86 17.67 -4.36
C ARG A 79 -18.31 17.43 -3.89
N THR A 80 -18.53 16.54 -2.94
CA THR A 80 -19.77 16.32 -2.18
C THR A 80 -19.46 15.26 -1.13
N LEU A 81 -19.31 15.67 0.13
CA LEU A 81 -19.01 14.72 1.20
C LEU A 81 -20.26 13.92 1.58
N ARG A 82 -21.44 14.56 1.54
CA ARG A 82 -22.74 13.95 1.90
C ARG A 82 -22.99 12.62 1.18
N ASN A 83 -22.71 12.55 -0.11
CA ASN A 83 -23.00 11.35 -0.91
C ASN A 83 -21.97 10.23 -0.72
N LYS A 84 -20.87 10.49 0.00
CA LYS A 84 -19.75 9.56 0.16
C LYS A 84 -19.52 9.17 1.63
N THR A 85 -20.43 9.58 2.52
CA THR A 85 -20.34 9.33 3.96
C THR A 85 -20.41 7.84 4.27
N ASP A 86 -21.33 7.12 3.64
CA ASP A 86 -21.52 5.68 3.83
C ASP A 86 -20.33 4.88 3.28
N GLU A 87 -19.87 5.21 2.08
CA GLU A 87 -18.69 4.59 1.47
C GLU A 87 -17.45 4.83 2.33
N LEU A 88 -17.24 6.06 2.81
CA LEU A 88 -16.14 6.40 3.69
C LEU A 88 -16.22 5.64 5.03
N SER A 89 -17.41 5.53 5.59
CA SER A 89 -17.65 4.78 6.84
C SER A 89 -17.36 3.28 6.64
N ALA A 90 -17.77 2.72 5.51
CA ALA A 90 -17.46 1.34 5.14
C ALA A 90 -15.95 1.12 4.95
N LEU A 91 -15.26 2.06 4.29
CA LEU A 91 -13.80 2.02 4.10
C LEU A 91 -13.05 2.09 5.43
N ILE A 92 -13.48 2.93 6.37
CA ILE A 92 -12.84 3.02 7.69
C ILE A 92 -13.02 1.73 8.50
N LYS A 93 -14.13 1.02 8.31
CA LYS A 93 -14.38 -0.27 8.97
C LYS A 93 -13.60 -1.42 8.32
N SER A 94 -13.48 -1.43 7.00
CA SER A 94 -12.92 -2.56 6.24
C SER A 94 -11.44 -2.41 5.87
N ASP A 95 -10.96 -1.20 5.60
CA ASP A 95 -9.59 -0.93 5.15
C ASP A 95 -8.71 -0.38 6.30
N LEU A 96 -7.66 -1.12 6.62
CA LEU A 96 -6.67 -0.76 7.64
C LEU A 96 -5.94 0.56 7.36
N ASP A 97 -5.74 0.93 6.08
CA ASP A 97 -5.06 2.17 5.73
C ASP A 97 -5.98 3.39 6.04
N TYR A 98 -7.29 3.27 5.78
CA TYR A 98 -8.28 4.29 6.18
C TYR A 98 -8.49 4.31 7.69
N GLN A 99 -8.60 3.16 8.34
CA GLN A 99 -8.78 3.06 9.79
C GLN A 99 -7.63 3.71 10.58
N ARG A 100 -6.40 3.63 10.05
CA ARG A 100 -5.19 4.13 10.71
C ARG A 100 -4.77 5.52 10.25
N THR A 101 -5.54 6.14 9.37
CA THR A 101 -5.32 7.53 9.00
C THR A 101 -5.44 8.38 10.28
N SER A 102 -4.43 9.19 10.54
CA SER A 102 -4.39 10.10 11.69
C SER A 102 -5.33 11.29 11.48
N LEU A 103 -5.41 11.75 10.23
CA LEU A 103 -6.16 12.94 9.86
C LEU A 103 -6.74 12.80 8.44
N PHE A 104 -8.05 12.95 8.29
CA PHE A 104 -8.65 13.22 6.99
C PHE A 104 -8.87 14.71 6.83
N CYS A 105 -8.52 15.27 5.67
CA CYS A 105 -8.85 16.64 5.30
C CYS A 105 -9.60 16.63 3.98
N PHE A 106 -10.85 17.07 4.03
CA PHE A 106 -11.74 17.13 2.90
C PHE A 106 -11.96 18.58 2.48
N THR A 107 -11.77 18.86 1.20
CA THR A 107 -12.14 20.15 0.58
C THR A 107 -13.33 19.95 -0.35
N GLU A 108 -14.05 21.03 -0.64
CA GLU A 108 -15.29 20.98 -1.44
C GLU A 108 -16.29 19.99 -0.85
N THR A 109 -16.50 20.08 0.47
CA THR A 109 -17.39 19.16 1.19
C THR A 109 -18.84 19.37 0.84
N TRP A 110 -19.19 20.61 0.46
CA TRP A 110 -20.55 21.07 0.15
C TRP A 110 -21.54 20.79 1.29
N LEU A 111 -21.04 20.67 2.51
CA LEU A 111 -21.86 20.52 3.70
C LEU A 111 -22.48 21.88 4.07
N THR A 112 -23.74 21.83 4.51
CA THR A 112 -24.46 22.95 5.13
C THR A 112 -24.65 22.67 6.62
N ARG A 113 -24.97 23.71 7.40
CA ARG A 113 -25.11 23.61 8.86
C ARG A 113 -26.16 22.59 9.30
N ASP A 114 -27.18 22.36 8.46
CA ASP A 114 -28.30 21.46 8.75
C ASP A 114 -27.98 19.98 8.48
N VAL A 115 -26.80 19.68 7.94
CA VAL A 115 -26.38 18.30 7.64
C VAL A 115 -25.50 17.80 8.76
N ASP A 116 -25.95 16.75 9.44
CA ASP A 116 -25.09 16.02 10.36
C ASP A 116 -24.08 15.17 9.57
N PHE A 117 -22.82 15.28 9.96
CA PHE A 117 -21.73 14.47 9.42
C PHE A 117 -20.89 13.98 10.58
N GLU A 118 -20.90 12.66 10.78
CA GLU A 118 -20.13 11.99 11.81
C GLU A 118 -19.32 10.85 11.21
N LEU A 119 -18.24 10.51 11.89
CA LEU A 119 -17.34 9.45 11.46
C LEU A 119 -16.85 8.70 12.69
N GLU A 120 -17.17 7.41 12.74
CA GLU A 120 -16.88 6.57 13.91
C GLU A 120 -15.37 6.55 14.22
N GLY A 121 -15.01 6.87 15.47
CA GLY A 121 -13.61 6.91 15.92
C GLY A 121 -12.86 8.20 15.55
N TYR A 122 -13.51 9.18 14.94
CA TYR A 122 -12.92 10.48 14.60
C TYR A 122 -13.67 11.63 15.29
N ASN A 123 -12.97 12.72 15.55
CA ASN A 123 -13.56 14.00 15.91
C ASN A 123 -13.64 14.88 14.65
N ILE A 124 -14.79 15.48 14.42
CA ILE A 124 -15.05 16.29 13.22
C ILE A 124 -14.83 17.77 13.55
N ILE A 125 -13.99 18.42 12.76
CA ILE A 125 -13.80 19.87 12.75
C ILE A 125 -14.23 20.35 11.37
N ARG A 126 -15.30 21.14 11.30
CA ARG A 126 -15.87 21.58 10.02
C ARG A 126 -15.87 23.10 9.92
N PHE A 127 -15.65 23.56 8.70
CA PHE A 127 -15.85 24.95 8.29
C PHE A 127 -16.73 24.93 7.05
N ASP A 128 -18.04 25.02 7.30
CA ASP A 128 -19.05 24.93 6.25
C ASP A 128 -19.07 26.17 5.37
N ARG A 129 -19.67 25.99 4.19
CA ARG A 129 -19.89 27.12 3.29
C ARG A 129 -20.88 28.10 3.91
N ASP A 130 -20.50 29.37 3.87
CA ASP A 130 -21.43 30.49 4.03
C ASP A 130 -21.85 31.00 2.64
N ALA A 131 -23.06 30.63 2.21
CA ALA A 131 -23.60 31.00 0.91
C ALA A 131 -23.77 32.52 0.76
N VAL A 132 -24.07 33.22 1.87
CA VAL A 132 -24.25 34.68 1.89
C VAL A 132 -22.92 35.37 1.62
N LYS A 133 -21.84 34.91 2.26
CA LYS A 133 -20.49 35.48 2.07
C LYS A 133 -19.89 35.13 0.71
N THR A 134 -20.07 33.89 0.23
CA THR A 134 -19.40 33.42 -1.00
C THR A 134 -20.12 33.78 -2.30
N ARG A 135 -21.43 34.09 -2.27
CA ARG A 135 -22.27 34.39 -3.45
C ARG A 135 -22.22 33.36 -4.59
N LYS A 136 -21.68 32.16 -4.34
CA LYS A 136 -21.68 31.05 -5.30
C LYS A 136 -22.90 30.20 -5.04
N ALA A 137 -23.45 29.56 -6.07
CA ALA A 137 -24.59 28.62 -5.91
C ALA A 137 -24.11 27.26 -5.40
N ILE A 138 -22.98 26.76 -5.90
CA ILE A 138 -22.42 25.42 -5.63
C ILE A 138 -20.94 25.55 -5.28
N GLY A 139 -20.38 24.64 -4.48
CA GLY A 139 -18.96 24.71 -4.11
C GLY A 139 -18.67 25.17 -2.68
N GLY A 140 -17.55 24.70 -2.14
CA GLY A 140 -16.93 25.18 -0.92
C GLY A 140 -17.00 24.22 0.27
N GLY A 141 -16.59 24.73 1.43
CA GLY A 141 -16.53 23.99 2.69
C GLY A 141 -15.27 23.14 2.84
N VAL A 142 -14.80 23.05 4.09
CA VAL A 142 -13.66 22.22 4.51
C VAL A 142 -14.08 21.41 5.73
N CYS A 143 -13.66 20.15 5.79
CA CYS A 143 -13.88 19.29 6.95
C CYS A 143 -12.61 18.53 7.26
N MET A 144 -12.24 18.47 8.53
CA MET A 144 -11.11 17.73 9.03
C MET A 144 -11.60 16.70 10.06
N ALA A 145 -11.27 15.43 9.85
CA ALA A 145 -11.59 14.35 10.78
C ALA A 145 -10.31 13.89 11.48
N VAL A 146 -10.22 14.15 12.80
CA VAL A 146 -9.07 13.82 13.64
C VAL A 146 -9.28 12.46 14.30
N ASN A 147 -8.37 11.52 14.11
CA ASN A 147 -8.51 10.20 14.71
C ASN A 147 -8.36 10.28 16.24
N LYS A 148 -9.37 9.83 16.98
CA LYS A 148 -9.40 9.85 18.46
C LYS A 148 -8.24 9.06 19.08
N ARG A 149 -7.70 8.06 18.37
CA ARG A 149 -6.56 7.25 18.82
C ARG A 149 -5.21 7.93 18.61
N TRP A 150 -5.15 9.01 17.82
CA TRP A 150 -3.92 9.72 17.50
C TRP A 150 -3.78 11.01 18.31
N ALA A 151 -4.79 11.88 18.26
CA ALA A 151 -4.77 13.16 18.96
C ALA A 151 -6.09 13.39 19.70
N THR A 152 -5.99 13.64 21.01
CA THR A 152 -7.12 13.94 21.89
C THR A 152 -7.10 15.39 22.40
N ASN A 153 -5.93 16.02 22.40
CA ASN A 153 -5.76 17.40 22.84
C ASN A 153 -5.35 18.28 21.65
N TYR A 154 -6.31 19.02 21.11
CA TYR A 154 -6.10 20.00 20.05
C TYR A 154 -7.02 21.20 20.27
N THR A 155 -6.61 22.35 19.74
CA THR A 155 -7.37 23.60 19.84
C THR A 155 -7.69 24.10 18.45
N THR A 156 -8.96 24.44 18.22
CA THR A 156 -9.40 25.07 16.98
C THR A 156 -9.47 26.58 17.21
N SER A 157 -8.58 27.35 16.57
CA SER A 157 -8.64 28.81 16.59
C SER A 157 -9.29 29.31 15.32
N THR A 158 -10.48 29.89 15.42
CA THR A 158 -11.08 30.68 14.34
C THR A 158 -10.53 32.10 14.40
N LYS A 159 -9.65 32.48 13.47
CA LYS A 159 -9.37 33.90 13.25
C LYS A 159 -10.61 34.53 12.63
N LEU A 160 -11.40 35.20 13.46
CA LEU A 160 -12.39 36.19 13.01
C LEU A 160 -11.63 37.21 12.16
N GLN A 161 -11.87 37.23 10.84
CA GLN A 161 -11.49 38.39 10.04
C GLN A 161 -12.35 39.55 10.53
N SER A 162 -11.70 40.50 11.19
CA SER A 162 -12.24 41.79 11.59
C SER A 162 -12.60 42.62 10.35
N ALA A 163 -13.85 43.11 10.35
CA ALA A 163 -14.44 44.20 9.57
C ALA A 163 -14.36 44.12 8.03
#